data_AF-A0A7V7WTV3-F1
#
_entry.id   AF-A0A7V7WTV3-F1
#
_cell.length_a   1.000
_cell.length_b   1.000
_cell.length_c   1.000
_cell.angle_alpha   90.00
_cell.angle_beta   90.00
_cell.angle_gamma   90.00
#
_symmetry.space_group_name_H-M   'P 1'
#
loop_
_entity.id
_entity.type
_entity.pdbx_description
1 polymer ?
#
loop_
_entity_poly.entity_id
_entity_poly.type
_entity_poly.pdbx_seq_one_letter_code
_entity_poly.pdbx_strand_id
1 'polypeptide(L)'
;MTSDDAPGWYGKLSMLGDFASRRLDAAWVRSCDQWLSAGVQASQRTLGERWLQAYLAAPVWRFAWAPQVIDERWWFGVLLPSCDNVGRYFPLLIVQPRAAAPSDRIALDHLDLWWSHVARAGSATLADHATQEAFEDALHGAPPWPGRGGSAW
;
A
#
# COMPACT_ATOMS: atom_id res chain seq x y z
N MET A 1 20.09 -9.00 13.20
CA MET A 1 19.65 -9.98 12.19
C MET A 1 18.19 -10.29 12.44
N THR A 2 17.31 -9.38 12.01
CA THR A 2 15.87 -9.55 11.83
C THR A 2 15.50 -8.56 10.72
N SER A 3 14.93 -9.02 9.61
CA SER A 3 14.28 -8.11 8.65
C SER A 3 12.89 -7.83 9.23
N ASP A 4 12.83 -7.00 10.27
CA ASP A 4 11.72 -6.93 11.23
C ASP A 4 10.67 -5.85 10.95
N ASP A 5 10.57 -5.31 9.74
CA ASP A 5 9.53 -4.33 9.47
C ASP A 5 8.65 -4.78 8.31
N ALA A 6 7.51 -5.35 8.70
CA ALA A 6 6.35 -5.52 7.84
C ALA A 6 6.04 -4.20 7.12
N PRO A 7 5.48 -4.25 5.90
CA PRO A 7 5.07 -3.03 5.19
C PRO A 7 4.19 -2.12 6.06
N GLY A 8 4.42 -0.81 5.96
CA GLY A 8 3.53 0.19 6.50
C GLY A 8 2.28 0.32 5.64
N TRP A 9 1.22 0.90 6.19
CA TRP A 9 -0.02 1.11 5.44
C TRP A 9 -0.79 2.30 5.97
N TYR A 10 -1.60 2.89 5.10
CA TYR A 10 -2.49 4.01 5.40
C TYR A 10 -3.74 3.94 4.52
N GLY A 11 -4.90 4.27 5.09
CA GLY A 11 -6.13 4.42 4.34
C GLY A 11 -7.32 3.90 5.14
N LYS A 12 -8.30 3.33 4.42
CA LYS A 12 -9.46 2.69 5.04
C LYS A 12 -9.40 1.18 4.93
N LEU A 13 -9.88 0.55 5.98
CA LEU A 13 -10.00 -0.89 6.13
C LEU A 13 -11.45 -1.18 6.53
N SER A 14 -12.05 -2.21 5.93
CA SER A 14 -13.47 -2.55 6.13
C SER A 14 -13.81 -2.81 7.60
N MET A 15 -12.87 -3.37 8.36
CA MET A 15 -13.02 -3.67 9.79
C MET A 15 -12.75 -2.49 10.73
N LEU A 16 -12.35 -1.31 10.22
CA LEU A 16 -12.10 -0.11 11.01
C LEU A 16 -13.13 0.99 10.70
N GLY A 17 -13.44 1.82 11.70
CA GLY A 17 -14.45 2.88 11.59
C GLY A 17 -13.91 4.24 11.13
N ASP A 18 -12.60 4.40 10.99
CA ASP A 18 -11.96 5.65 10.55
C ASP A 18 -10.67 5.35 9.77
N PHE A 19 -10.01 6.40 9.29
CA PHE A 19 -8.65 6.30 8.75
C PHE A 19 -7.71 5.70 9.78
N ALA A 20 -6.86 4.79 9.33
CA ALA A 20 -5.83 4.21 10.16
C ALA A 20 -4.51 4.14 9.39
N SER A 21 -3.43 4.10 10.16
CA SER A 21 -2.08 3.91 9.63
C SER A 21 -1.24 3.09 10.59
N ARG A 22 -0.24 2.40 10.07
CA ARG A 22 0.77 1.72 10.87
C ARG A 22 2.13 1.79 10.19
N ARG A 23 3.21 1.89 10.98
CA ARG A 23 4.62 1.94 10.55
C ARG A 23 4.92 3.07 9.54
N LEU A 24 4.25 4.21 9.68
CA LEU A 24 4.44 5.39 8.83
C LEU A 24 4.53 6.65 9.68
N ASP A 25 5.46 7.54 9.31
CA ASP A 25 5.62 8.83 9.96
C ASP A 25 4.44 9.75 9.65
N ALA A 26 4.02 10.57 10.63
CA ALA A 26 2.86 11.43 10.48
C ALA A 26 2.98 12.43 9.30
N ALA A 27 4.20 12.89 8.98
CA ALA A 27 4.43 13.77 7.83
C ALA A 27 4.23 13.05 6.49
N TRP A 28 4.65 11.78 6.41
CA TRP A 28 4.43 10.92 5.25
C TRP A 28 2.93 10.69 5.04
N VAL A 29 2.21 10.35 6.12
CA VAL A 29 0.75 10.12 6.09
C VAL A 29 0.01 11.36 5.62
N ARG A 30 0.32 12.55 6.17
CA ARG A 30 -0.32 13.81 5.75
C ARG A 30 -0.12 14.10 4.26
N SER A 31 1.08 13.88 3.73
CA SER A 31 1.39 14.13 2.32
C SER A 31 0.60 13.19 1.41
N CYS A 32 0.52 11.91 1.78
CA CYS A 32 -0.24 10.92 1.02
C CYS A 32 -1.75 11.13 1.12
N ASP A 33 -2.27 11.47 2.29
CA ASP A 33 -3.68 11.83 2.50
C ASP A 33 -4.08 13.00 1.59
N GLN A 34 -3.31 14.08 1.60
CA GLN A 34 -3.62 15.26 0.79
C GLN A 34 -3.71 14.91 -0.71
N TRP A 35 -2.74 14.13 -1.21
CA TRP A 35 -2.73 13.69 -2.61
C TRP A 35 -3.89 12.75 -2.94
N LEU A 36 -4.13 11.72 -2.13
CA LEU A 36 -5.22 10.76 -2.34
C LEU A 36 -6.58 11.41 -2.25
N SER A 37 -6.81 12.25 -1.23
CA SER A 37 -8.04 13.00 -1.03
C SER A 37 -8.34 13.90 -2.23
N ALA A 38 -7.34 14.63 -2.74
CA ALA A 38 -7.50 15.44 -3.95
C ALA A 38 -7.83 14.58 -5.18
N GLY A 39 -7.17 13.44 -5.35
CA GLY A 39 -7.42 12.49 -6.46
C GLY A 39 -8.83 11.87 -6.41
N VAL A 40 -9.28 11.45 -5.23
CA VAL A 40 -10.64 10.94 -5.01
C VAL A 40 -11.67 12.03 -5.33
N GLN A 41 -11.51 13.24 -4.80
CA GLN A 41 -12.43 14.35 -5.07
C GLN A 41 -12.45 14.77 -6.55
N ALA A 42 -11.29 14.79 -7.21
CA ALA A 42 -11.21 15.11 -8.63
C ALA A 42 -11.86 14.02 -9.49
N SER A 43 -11.64 12.75 -9.18
CA SER A 43 -12.26 11.63 -9.89
C SER A 43 -13.78 11.59 -9.68
N GLN A 44 -14.28 11.87 -8.47
CA GLN A 44 -15.72 12.00 -8.19
C GLN A 44 -16.37 13.08 -9.05
N ARG A 45 -15.76 14.28 -9.10
CA ARG A 45 -16.26 15.37 -9.94
C ARG A 45 -16.25 15.03 -11.43
N THR A 46 -15.22 14.33 -11.89
CA THR A 46 -15.03 14.00 -13.31
C THR A 46 -15.97 12.89 -13.77
N LEU A 47 -16.16 11.85 -12.95
CA LEU A 47 -16.91 10.65 -13.31
C LEU A 47 -18.39 10.74 -12.91
N GLY A 48 -18.76 11.63 -12.00
CA GLY A 48 -20.13 11.83 -11.54
C GLY A 48 -20.75 10.52 -11.03
N GLU A 49 -21.96 10.20 -11.50
CA GLU A 49 -22.69 8.97 -11.13
C GLU A 49 -21.92 7.67 -11.45
N ARG A 50 -21.01 7.71 -12.44
CA ARG A 50 -20.19 6.55 -12.81
C ARG A 50 -19.02 6.31 -11.86
N TRP A 51 -18.75 7.24 -10.94
CA TRP A 51 -17.57 7.18 -10.07
C TRP A 51 -17.55 5.92 -9.22
N LEU A 52 -18.66 5.57 -8.59
CA LEU A 52 -18.69 4.42 -7.68
C LEU A 52 -18.37 3.11 -8.42
N GLN A 53 -18.99 2.89 -9.58
CA GLN A 53 -18.71 1.72 -10.40
C GLN A 53 -17.24 1.69 -10.83
N ALA A 54 -16.69 2.82 -11.26
CA ALA A 54 -15.29 2.92 -11.69
C ALA A 54 -14.31 2.70 -10.54
N TYR A 55 -14.62 3.20 -9.34
CA TYR A 55 -13.80 3.02 -8.14
C TYR A 55 -13.80 1.57 -7.68
N LEU A 56 -14.97 0.93 -7.61
CA LEU A 56 -15.09 -0.49 -7.22
C LEU A 56 -14.46 -1.44 -8.24
N ALA A 57 -14.43 -1.06 -9.52
CA ALA A 57 -13.77 -1.82 -10.58
C ALA A 57 -12.29 -1.45 -10.77
N ALA A 58 -11.75 -0.50 -10.00
CA ALA A 58 -10.36 -0.09 -10.15
C ALA A 58 -9.41 -1.25 -9.81
N PRO A 59 -8.34 -1.46 -10.58
CA PRO A 59 -7.39 -2.52 -10.30
C PRO A 59 -6.53 -2.17 -9.08
N VAL A 60 -5.82 -3.18 -8.57
CA VAL A 60 -4.69 -2.93 -7.67
C VAL A 60 -3.53 -2.36 -8.49
N TRP A 61 -3.06 -1.17 -8.12
CA TRP A 61 -1.92 -0.53 -8.75
C TRP A 61 -0.65 -0.84 -7.97
N ARG A 62 0.37 -1.36 -8.65
CA ARG A 62 1.73 -1.46 -8.11
C ARG A 62 2.47 -0.18 -8.47
N PHE A 63 3.25 0.37 -7.54
CA PHE A 63 4.00 1.60 -7.80
C PHE A 63 5.38 1.60 -7.15
N ALA A 64 6.23 2.45 -7.72
CA ALA A 64 7.51 2.88 -7.18
C ALA A 64 7.56 4.41 -7.23
N TRP A 65 7.79 5.05 -6.08
CA TRP A 65 8.08 6.48 -5.98
C TRP A 65 9.57 6.67 -5.74
N ALA A 66 10.17 7.52 -6.58
CA ALA A 66 11.56 7.92 -6.44
C ALA A 66 11.76 8.80 -5.19
N PRO A 67 13.01 8.94 -4.71
CA PRO A 67 13.36 9.97 -3.75
C PRO A 67 12.84 11.33 -4.19
N GLN A 68 12.53 12.16 -3.20
CA GLN A 68 11.99 13.53 -3.31
C GLN A 68 10.54 13.62 -3.78
N VAL A 69 9.84 12.50 -3.98
CA VAL A 69 8.37 12.51 -4.17
C VAL A 69 7.63 12.73 -2.85
N ILE A 70 8.02 11.99 -1.80
CA ILE A 70 7.48 12.16 -0.44
C ILE A 70 8.60 12.53 0.54
N ASP A 71 9.73 11.82 0.47
CA ASP A 71 10.94 12.03 1.26
C ASP A 71 12.18 11.54 0.47
N GLU A 72 13.36 11.50 1.10
CA GLU A 72 14.63 11.10 0.46
C GLU A 72 14.74 9.59 0.13
N ARG A 73 13.71 8.78 0.38
CA ARG A 73 13.75 7.32 0.18
C ARG A 73 12.99 6.91 -1.07
N TRP A 74 13.36 5.75 -1.61
CA TRP A 74 12.46 5.06 -2.54
C TRP A 74 11.29 4.46 -1.76
N TRP A 75 10.08 4.56 -2.31
CA TRP A 75 8.90 3.90 -1.77
C TRP A 75 8.29 2.96 -2.79
N PHE A 76 8.10 1.71 -2.39
CA PHE A 76 7.42 0.71 -3.22
C PHE A 76 6.13 0.31 -2.53
N GLY A 77 5.08 0.09 -3.30
CA GLY A 77 3.80 -0.24 -2.69
C GLY A 77 2.72 -0.67 -3.65
N VAL A 78 1.56 -0.91 -3.06
CA VAL A 78 0.30 -1.10 -3.77
C VAL A 78 -0.74 -0.09 -3.31
N LEU A 79 -1.60 0.32 -4.25
CA LEU A 79 -2.78 1.14 -4.04
C LEU A 79 -4.00 0.37 -4.54
N LEU A 80 -5.02 0.23 -3.72
CA LEU A 80 -6.25 -0.49 -4.08
C LEU A 80 -7.50 0.24 -3.59
N PRO A 81 -8.65 0.10 -4.27
CA PRO A 81 -9.91 0.60 -3.75
C PRO A 81 -10.27 -0.10 -2.44
N SER A 82 -10.73 0.69 -1.46
CA SER A 82 -11.19 0.23 -0.16
C SER A 82 -12.33 1.11 0.39
N CYS A 83 -12.91 0.70 1.51
CA CYS A 83 -13.92 1.44 2.27
C CYS A 83 -13.83 1.07 3.77
N ASP A 84 -14.47 1.87 4.62
CA ASP A 84 -14.68 1.52 6.03
C ASP A 84 -16.03 0.81 6.25
N ASN A 85 -16.26 0.38 7.50
CA ASN A 85 -17.46 -0.37 7.90
C ASN A 85 -18.79 0.42 7.76
N VAL A 86 -18.73 1.72 7.50
CA VAL A 86 -19.92 2.56 7.27
C VAL A 86 -20.08 2.96 5.80
N GLY A 87 -19.28 2.38 4.90
CA GLY A 87 -19.42 2.54 3.45
C GLY A 87 -18.78 3.80 2.87
N ARG A 88 -17.91 4.50 3.60
CA ARG A 88 -17.19 5.66 3.07
C ARG A 88 -15.94 5.20 2.34
N TYR A 89 -15.93 5.34 1.01
CA TYR A 89 -14.85 4.91 0.13
C TYR A 89 -13.60 5.78 0.25
N PHE A 90 -12.45 5.13 0.46
CA PHE A 90 -11.13 5.73 0.37
C PHE A 90 -10.08 4.63 0.14
N PRO A 91 -9.06 4.84 -0.71
CA PRO A 91 -8.10 3.79 -1.03
C PRO A 91 -7.30 3.28 0.17
N LEU A 92 -6.76 2.07 0.05
CA LEU A 92 -5.72 1.57 0.95
C LEU A 92 -4.36 1.66 0.23
N LEU A 93 -3.36 2.21 0.92
CA LEU A 93 -1.95 2.15 0.55
C LEU A 93 -1.22 1.15 1.44
N ILE A 94 -0.42 0.28 0.83
CA ILE A 94 0.55 -0.58 1.53
C ILE A 94 1.91 -0.32 0.93
N VAL A 95 2.89 0.03 1.76
CA VAL A 95 4.15 0.60 1.32
C VAL A 95 5.34 0.10 2.14
N GLN A 96 6.52 0.09 1.52
CA GLN A 96 7.76 -0.16 2.23
C GLN A 96 8.89 0.71 1.65
N PRO A 97 9.66 1.39 2.51
CA PRO A 97 10.77 2.21 2.05
C PRO A 97 11.98 1.34 1.67
N ARG A 98 12.79 1.86 0.75
CA ARG A 98 14.05 1.26 0.31
C ARG A 98 15.11 2.33 0.11
N ALA A 99 16.36 1.94 0.36
CA ALA A 99 17.52 2.78 0.09
C ALA A 99 17.81 2.92 -1.42
N ALA A 100 17.44 1.93 -2.22
CA ALA A 100 17.69 1.90 -3.65
C ALA A 100 16.59 1.14 -4.40
N ALA A 101 16.44 1.47 -5.68
CA ALA A 101 15.67 0.70 -6.65
C ALA A 101 16.38 -0.64 -6.99
N PRO A 102 15.64 -1.67 -7.47
CA PRO A 102 16.27 -2.92 -7.90
C PRO A 102 17.24 -2.67 -9.06
N SER A 103 18.43 -3.26 -8.99
CA SER A 103 19.50 -3.04 -9.99
C SER A 103 19.76 -4.21 -10.94
N ASP A 104 19.11 -5.36 -10.72
CA ASP A 104 19.26 -6.56 -11.54
C ASP A 104 17.95 -7.36 -11.60
N ARG A 105 17.94 -8.43 -12.39
CA ARG A 105 16.77 -9.28 -12.60
C ARG A 105 16.30 -9.97 -11.32
N ILE A 106 17.24 -10.47 -10.51
CA ILE A 106 16.92 -11.19 -9.26
C ILE A 106 16.21 -10.24 -8.29
N ALA A 107 16.74 -9.03 -8.11
CA ALA A 107 16.11 -8.00 -7.27
C ALA A 107 14.71 -7.61 -7.78
N LEU A 108 14.49 -7.58 -9.09
CA LEU A 108 13.18 -7.32 -9.68
C LEU A 108 12.20 -8.48 -9.46
N ASP A 109 12.64 -9.72 -9.57
CA ASP A 109 11.82 -10.91 -9.30
C ASP A 109 11.36 -10.95 -7.83
N HIS A 110 12.26 -10.63 -6.90
CA HIS A 110 11.90 -10.50 -5.47
C HIS A 110 10.89 -9.37 -5.22
N LEU A 111 11.03 -8.24 -5.91
CA LEU A 111 10.07 -7.14 -5.84
C LEU A 111 8.70 -7.57 -6.38
N ASP A 112 8.64 -8.30 -7.49
CA ASP A 112 7.38 -8.80 -8.04
C ASP A 112 6.67 -9.80 -7.09
N LEU A 113 7.44 -10.69 -6.46
CA LEU A 113 6.92 -11.58 -5.41
C LEU A 113 6.36 -10.78 -4.23
N TRP A 114 7.08 -9.75 -3.78
CA TRP A 114 6.64 -8.87 -2.71
C TRP A 114 5.35 -8.13 -3.08
N TRP A 115 5.30 -7.48 -4.25
CA TRP A 115 4.10 -6.79 -4.75
C TRP A 115 2.90 -7.73 -4.87
N SER A 116 3.11 -8.91 -5.43
CA SER A 116 2.05 -9.93 -5.57
C SER A 116 1.52 -10.35 -4.21
N HIS A 117 2.40 -10.49 -3.22
CA HIS A 117 2.01 -10.82 -1.85
C HIS A 117 1.21 -9.70 -1.19
N VAL A 118 1.74 -8.47 -1.16
CA VAL A 118 1.06 -7.35 -0.47
C VAL A 118 -0.23 -6.93 -1.18
N ALA A 119 -0.32 -7.09 -2.50
CA ALA A 119 -1.58 -6.90 -3.25
C ALA A 119 -2.66 -7.87 -2.75
N ARG A 120 -2.33 -9.16 -2.62
CA ARG A 120 -3.27 -10.16 -2.08
C ARG A 120 -3.65 -9.87 -0.64
N ALA A 121 -2.69 -9.48 0.20
CA ALA A 121 -2.94 -9.11 1.59
C ALA A 121 -3.91 -7.91 1.68
N GLY A 122 -3.70 -6.87 0.88
CA GLY A 122 -4.61 -5.73 0.79
C GLY A 122 -6.00 -6.13 0.28
N SER A 123 -6.10 -6.92 -0.79
CA SER A 123 -7.41 -7.37 -1.30
C SER A 123 -8.17 -8.23 -0.29
N ALA A 124 -7.48 -9.02 0.53
CA ALA A 124 -8.10 -9.83 1.57
C ALA A 124 -8.80 -8.99 2.65
N THR A 125 -8.44 -7.71 2.82
CA THR A 125 -9.12 -6.81 3.77
C THR A 125 -10.53 -6.43 3.32
N LEU A 126 -10.93 -6.73 2.09
CA LEU A 126 -12.27 -6.45 1.57
C LEU A 126 -13.28 -7.57 1.89
N ALA A 127 -12.83 -8.70 2.42
CA ALA A 127 -13.72 -9.80 2.79
C ALA A 127 -14.47 -9.51 4.10
N ASP A 128 -15.72 -9.98 4.20
CA ASP A 128 -16.60 -9.73 5.37
C ASP A 128 -16.02 -10.19 6.73
N HIS A 129 -15.13 -11.18 6.72
CA HIS A 129 -14.49 -11.76 7.91
C HIS A 129 -13.03 -11.30 8.09
N ALA A 130 -12.61 -10.26 7.37
CA ALA A 130 -11.26 -9.73 7.50
C ALA A 130 -11.03 -9.19 8.91
N THR A 131 -9.87 -9.52 9.49
CA THR A 131 -9.42 -8.97 10.76
C THR A 131 -8.14 -8.18 10.57
N GLN A 132 -7.93 -7.17 11.42
CA GLN A 132 -6.67 -6.43 11.41
C GLN A 132 -5.49 -7.34 11.76
N GLU A 133 -5.67 -8.30 12.66
CA GLU A 133 -4.65 -9.29 13.02
C GLU A 133 -4.20 -10.10 11.81
N ALA A 134 -5.14 -10.71 11.06
CA ALA A 134 -4.79 -11.51 9.88
C ALA A 134 -4.13 -10.67 8.77
N PHE A 135 -4.56 -9.41 8.60
CA PHE A 135 -3.91 -8.48 7.68
C PHE A 135 -2.46 -8.20 8.10
N GLU A 136 -2.23 -7.92 9.38
CA GLU A 136 -0.89 -7.70 9.91
C GLU A 136 -0.02 -8.95 9.79
N ASP A 137 -0.53 -10.13 10.13
CA ASP A 137 0.20 -11.39 9.98
C ASP A 137 0.60 -11.63 8.52
N ALA A 138 -0.31 -11.35 7.58
CA ALA A 138 -0.01 -11.42 6.16
C ALA A 138 1.10 -10.43 5.76
N LEU A 139 1.11 -9.21 6.30
CA LEU A 139 2.17 -8.23 6.05
C LEU A 139 3.53 -8.65 6.63
N HIS A 140 3.56 -9.27 7.82
CA HIS A 140 4.78 -9.83 8.39
C HIS A 140 5.30 -11.04 7.59
N GLY A 141 4.40 -11.79 6.97
CA GLY A 141 4.74 -12.90 6.06
C GLY A 141 5.16 -12.46 4.65
N ALA A 142 5.33 -11.17 4.37
CA ALA A 142 5.75 -10.71 3.06
C ALA A 142 7.13 -11.28 2.68
N PRO A 143 7.30 -11.80 1.45
CA PRO A 143 8.56 -12.41 1.05
C PRO A 143 9.68 -11.37 1.15
N PRO A 144 10.88 -11.77 1.61
CA PRO A 144 11.98 -10.85 1.73
C PRO A 144 12.33 -10.33 0.35
N TRP A 145 12.50 -9.02 0.28
CA TRP A 145 13.12 -8.39 -0.86
C TRP A 145 14.52 -7.95 -0.45
N PRO A 146 15.59 -8.57 -0.99
CA PRO A 146 16.96 -8.26 -0.60
C PRO A 146 17.26 -6.77 -0.73
N GLY A 147 17.49 -6.10 0.40
CA GLY A 147 18.24 -4.85 0.43
C GLY A 147 19.70 -5.14 0.14
N ARG A 148 20.43 -4.21 -0.49
CA ARG A 148 21.89 -4.32 -0.59
C ARG A 148 22.46 -4.50 0.82
N GLY A 149 22.86 -5.74 1.14
CA GLY A 149 23.20 -6.16 2.49
C GLY A 149 23.38 -7.67 2.66
N GLY A 150 22.91 -8.49 1.71
CA GLY A 150 23.37 -9.88 1.57
C GLY A 150 24.52 -9.92 0.58
N SER A 151 25.76 -10.09 1.07
CA SER A 151 26.89 -10.47 0.21
C SER A 151 26.49 -11.74 -0.53
N ALA A 152 26.40 -11.66 -1.85
CA ALA A 152 26.35 -12.83 -2.70
C ALA A 152 27.77 -13.37 -2.87
N TRP A 153 28.36 -13.92 -1.79
CA TRP A 153 29.49 -14.86 -1.77
C TRP A 153 29.51 -15.54 -0.40
#